data_AF-A0A958Z8A6-F1
#
_entry.id   AF-A0A958Z8A6-F1
#
_cell.length_a   1.000
_cell.length_b   1.000
_cell.length_c   1.000
_cell.angle_alpha   90.00
_cell.angle_beta   90.00
_cell.angle_gamma   90.00
#
_symmetry.space_group_name_H-M   'P 1'
#
loop_
_entity.id
_entity.type
_entity.pdbx_description
1 polymer ?
#
loop_
_entity_poly.entity_id
_entity_poly.type
_entity_poly.pdbx_seq_one_letter_code
_entity_poly.pdbx_strand_id
1 'polypeptide(L)'
;MTEKLITIKEYALNNHCPECFSKTLHIVFKQKFKETKLYKSVTKETLAELHCSTCENIIYPVQWTDDIERVFDYHQKAFKPKNSTLKLKRAAWLLIISGLIVVALSIIIPLVLLRQ
;
A
#
# COMPACT_ATOMS: atom_id res chain seq x y z
N MET A 1 3.23 12.55 -7.59
CA MET A 1 2.62 11.63 -6.62
C MET A 1 3.02 10.24 -7.05
N THR A 2 3.59 9.44 -6.17
CA THR A 2 4.08 8.10 -6.51
C THR A 2 3.18 7.07 -5.87
N GLU A 3 2.61 6.19 -6.69
CA GLU A 3 1.84 5.04 -6.24
C GLU A 3 2.71 3.80 -6.41
N LYS A 4 2.82 2.98 -5.36
CA LYS A 4 3.60 1.73 -5.38
C LYS A 4 2.80 0.61 -4.75
N LEU A 5 2.75 -0.54 -5.42
CA LEU A 5 2.29 -1.79 -4.83
C LEU A 5 3.46 -2.44 -4.10
N ILE A 6 3.28 -2.76 -2.82
CA ILE A 6 4.29 -3.42 -1.99
C ILE A 6 3.73 -4.76 -1.53
N THR A 7 4.54 -5.81 -1.66
CA THR A 7 4.21 -7.14 -1.14
C THR A 7 4.09 -7.08 0.38
N ILE A 8 2.93 -7.48 0.89
CA ILE A 8 2.63 -7.54 2.31
C ILE A 8 2.85 -8.95 2.84
N LYS A 9 2.41 -9.95 2.07
CA LYS A 9 2.48 -11.35 2.48
C LYS A 9 2.53 -12.25 1.27
N GLU A 10 3.21 -13.36 1.42
CA GLU A 10 3.34 -14.40 0.41
C GLU A 10 3.02 -15.75 1.05
N TYR A 11 2.34 -16.62 0.31
CA TYR A 11 2.03 -17.98 0.74
C TYR A 11 2.41 -18.95 -0.37
N ALA A 12 3.15 -20.00 -0.03
CA ALA A 12 3.39 -21.12 -0.94
C ALA A 12 2.17 -22.06 -0.94
N LEU A 13 1.78 -22.53 -2.12
CA LEU A 13 0.66 -23.45 -2.34
C LEU A 13 1.22 -24.83 -2.69
N ASN A 14 0.49 -25.88 -2.29
CA ASN A 14 0.83 -27.26 -2.62
C ASN A 14 0.13 -27.74 -3.92
N ASN A 15 -0.44 -26.82 -4.69
CA ASN A 15 -1.15 -27.10 -5.93
C ASN A 15 -0.18 -27.07 -7.12
N HIS A 16 -0.57 -27.74 -8.21
CA HIS A 16 0.19 -27.69 -9.45
C HIS A 16 -0.18 -26.45 -10.26
N CYS A 17 0.81 -25.86 -10.93
CA CYS A 17 0.60 -24.80 -11.90
C CYS A 17 -0.24 -25.32 -13.08
N PRO A 18 -1.32 -24.63 -13.50
CA PRO A 18 -2.15 -25.06 -14.63
C PRO A 18 -1.41 -25.01 -15.99
N GLU A 19 -0.34 -24.22 -16.08
CA GLU A 19 0.45 -24.03 -17.31
C GLU A 19 1.60 -25.04 -17.44
N CYS A 20 2.37 -25.26 -16.35
CA CYS A 20 3.59 -26.10 -16.38
C CYS A 20 3.56 -27.30 -15.43
N PHE A 21 2.45 -27.55 -14.72
CA PHE A 21 2.26 -28.68 -13.80
C PHE A 21 3.31 -28.81 -12.67
N SER A 22 4.12 -27.78 -12.42
CA SER A 22 5.06 -27.74 -11.29
C SER A 22 4.35 -27.45 -9.98
N LYS A 23 4.93 -27.84 -8.84
CA LYS A 23 4.40 -27.56 -7.48
C LYS A 23 4.90 -26.24 -6.87
N THR A 24 5.41 -25.33 -7.69
CA THR A 24 6.11 -24.10 -7.27
C THR A 24 5.20 -22.89 -7.36
N LEU A 25 4.00 -23.00 -6.79
CA LEU A 25 2.94 -22.01 -6.89
C LEU A 25 2.88 -21.16 -5.62
N HIS A 26 2.73 -19.85 -5.74
CA HIS A 26 2.66 -18.94 -4.61
C HIS A 26 1.63 -17.83 -4.81
N ILE A 27 0.89 -17.45 -3.76
CA ILE A 27 0.02 -16.28 -3.74
C ILE A 27 0.79 -15.12 -3.14
N VAL A 28 0.85 -14.02 -3.87
CA VAL A 28 1.47 -12.77 -3.46
C VAL A 28 0.38 -11.74 -3.20
N PHE A 29 0.22 -11.34 -1.93
CA PHE A 29 -0.66 -10.25 -1.54
C PHE A 29 0.11 -8.94 -1.51
N LYS A 30 -0.30 -8.00 -2.34
CA LYS A 30 0.24 -6.65 -2.44
C LYS A 30 -0.80 -5.64 -1.91
N GLN A 31 -0.30 -4.53 -1.39
CA GLN A 31 -1.14 -3.41 -0.96
C GLN A 31 -0.56 -2.12 -1.55
N LYS A 32 -1.45 -1.18 -1.89
CA LYS A 32 -1.05 0.09 -2.49
C LYS A 32 -0.65 1.11 -1.44
N PHE A 33 0.53 1.68 -1.65
CA PHE A 33 1.12 2.77 -0.89
C PHE A 33 1.17 4.02 -1.78
N LYS A 34 0.67 5.13 -1.26
CA LYS A 34 0.72 6.43 -1.92
C LYS A 34 1.72 7.30 -1.18
N GLU A 35 2.66 7.87 -1.91
CA GLU A 35 3.71 8.71 -1.36
C GLU A 35 3.79 10.05 -2.11
N THR A 36 3.85 11.13 -1.34
CA THR A 36 4.06 12.49 -1.84
C THR A 36 5.25 13.13 -1.11
N LYS A 37 5.60 14.36 -1.49
CA LYS A 37 6.64 15.12 -0.77
C LYS A 37 6.21 15.46 0.67
N LEU A 38 4.91 15.54 0.93
CA LEU A 38 4.34 16.01 2.19
C LEU A 38 3.83 14.89 3.10
N TYR A 39 3.33 13.80 2.53
CA TYR A 39 2.78 12.70 3.30
C TYR A 39 3.05 11.35 2.65
N LYS A 40 2.90 10.30 3.45
CA LYS A 40 2.81 8.91 2.99
C LYS A 40 1.54 8.31 3.56
N SER A 41 0.83 7.55 2.74
CA SER A 41 -0.41 6.90 3.13
C SER A 41 -0.46 5.45 2.67
N VAL A 42 -0.91 4.58 3.57
CA VAL A 42 -1.25 3.19 3.27
C VAL A 42 -2.73 3.17 2.91
N THR A 43 -3.08 2.63 1.74
CA THR A 43 -4.49 2.57 1.29
C THR A 43 -5.11 1.21 1.59
N LYS A 44 -6.43 1.10 1.55
CA LYS A 44 -7.14 -0.19 1.65
C LYS A 44 -7.11 -1.00 0.34
N GLU A 45 -6.60 -0.42 -0.75
CA GLU A 45 -6.50 -1.08 -2.05
C GLU A 45 -5.45 -2.20 -1.96
N THR A 46 -5.90 -3.43 -2.18
CA THR A 46 -5.08 -4.65 -2.16
C THR A 46 -5.21 -5.39 -3.48
N LEU A 47 -4.14 -6.06 -3.87
CA LEU A 47 -4.08 -6.90 -5.06
C LEU A 47 -3.52 -8.25 -4.65
N ALA A 48 -4.11 -9.33 -5.14
CA ALA A 48 -3.59 -10.67 -4.96
C ALA A 48 -3.25 -11.25 -6.33
N GLU A 49 -2.06 -11.82 -6.45
CA GLU A 49 -1.58 -12.43 -7.69
C GLU A 49 -1.11 -13.85 -7.38
N LEU A 50 -1.39 -14.78 -8.27
CA LEU A 50 -0.84 -16.13 -8.24
C LEU A 50 0.39 -16.16 -9.15
N HIS A 51 1.52 -16.62 -8.64
CA HIS A 51 2.79 -16.70 -9.37
C HIS A 51 3.32 -18.13 -9.35
N CYS A 52 3.98 -18.53 -10.44
CA CYS A 52 4.69 -19.80 -10.52
C CYS A 52 6.19 -19.55 -10.69
N SER A 53 7.01 -20.09 -9.78
CA SER A 53 8.47 -19.88 -9.82
C SER A 53 9.14 -20.63 -10.97
N THR A 54 8.51 -21.67 -11.53
CA THR A 54 9.08 -22.45 -12.65
C THR A 54 8.76 -21.81 -13.99
N CYS A 55 7.54 -21.31 -14.15
CA CYS A 55 7.09 -20.63 -15.36
C CYS A 55 7.52 -19.13 -15.38
N GLU A 56 7.94 -18.59 -14.23
CA GLU A 56 8.22 -17.16 -14.00
C GLU A 56 7.10 -16.23 -14.48
N ASN A 57 5.85 -16.70 -14.37
CA ASN A 57 4.68 -16.00 -14.88
C ASN A 57 3.57 -15.88 -13.82
N ILE A 58 2.74 -14.85 -13.99
CA ILE A 58 1.50 -14.64 -13.25
C ILE A 58 0.43 -15.54 -13.87
N ILE A 59 -0.26 -16.30 -13.03
CA ILE A 59 -1.38 -17.14 -13.42
C ILE A 59 -2.67 -16.36 -13.14
N TYR A 60 -3.39 -15.99 -14.20
CA TYR A 60 -4.60 -15.19 -14.08
C TYR A 60 -5.80 -16.03 -13.63
N PRO A 61 -6.82 -15.42 -12.98
CA PRO A 61 -7.98 -16.15 -12.48
C PRO A 61 -8.70 -17.03 -13.50
N VAL A 62 -8.69 -16.65 -14.79
CA VAL A 62 -9.28 -17.45 -15.88
C VAL A 62 -8.58 -18.80 -16.09
N GLN A 63 -7.33 -18.94 -15.64
CA GLN A 63 -6.54 -20.17 -15.73
C GLN A 63 -6.62 -21.02 -14.45
N TRP A 64 -7.35 -20.56 -13.42
CA TRP A 64 -7.39 -21.27 -12.15
C TRP A 64 -8.29 -22.50 -12.25
N THR A 65 -7.87 -23.57 -11.56
CA THR A 65 -8.72 -24.74 -11.32
C THR A 65 -9.54 -24.53 -10.06
N ASP A 66 -10.64 -25.27 -9.91
CA ASP A 66 -11.50 -25.23 -8.71
C ASP A 66 -10.71 -25.43 -7.40
N ASP A 67 -9.67 -26.27 -7.45
CA ASP A 67 -8.79 -26.52 -6.30
C ASP A 67 -7.94 -25.30 -5.95
N ILE A 68 -7.43 -24.57 -6.96
CA ILE A 68 -6.67 -23.34 -6.76
C ILE A 68 -7.60 -22.25 -6.22
N GLU A 69 -8.80 -22.11 -6.78
CA GLU A 69 -9.78 -21.11 -6.34
C GLU A 69 -10.17 -21.30 -4.87
N ARG A 70 -10.39 -22.54 -4.44
CA ARG A 70 -10.69 -22.86 -3.03
C ARG A 70 -9.56 -22.48 -2.08
N VAL A 71 -8.32 -22.82 -2.43
CA VAL A 71 -7.14 -22.50 -1.60
C VAL A 71 -6.89 -20.99 -1.60
N PHE A 72 -7.06 -20.34 -2.74
CA PHE A 72 -6.99 -18.89 -2.86
C PHE A 72 -7.99 -18.19 -1.95
N ASP A 73 -9.26 -18.60 -1.99
CA ASP A 73 -10.32 -18.04 -1.15
C ASP A 73 -10.03 -18.16 0.34
N TYR A 74 -9.47 -19.29 0.77
CA TYR A 74 -9.04 -19.49 2.15
C TYR A 74 -7.97 -18.46 2.56
N HIS A 75 -6.92 -18.29 1.75
CA HIS A 75 -5.87 -17.32 2.02
C HIS A 75 -6.35 -15.87 1.90
N GLN A 76 -7.25 -15.59 0.98
CA GLN A 76 -7.86 -14.27 0.77
C GLN A 76 -8.69 -13.85 1.98
N LYS A 77 -9.46 -14.77 2.58
CA LYS A 77 -10.22 -14.53 3.83
C LYS A 77 -9.30 -14.35 5.03
N ALA A 78 -8.18 -15.07 5.07
CA ALA A 78 -7.18 -14.95 6.14
C ALA A 78 -6.29 -13.70 6.02
N PHE A 79 -6.20 -13.10 4.83
CA PHE A 79 -5.37 -11.93 4.58
C PHE A 79 -5.94 -10.69 5.25
N LYS A 80 -5.16 -10.09 6.16
CA LYS A 80 -5.48 -8.82 6.82
C LYS A 80 -4.56 -7.73 6.26
N PRO A 81 -5.08 -6.76 5.49
CA PRO A 81 -4.26 -5.67 4.99
C PRO A 81 -3.73 -4.81 6.13
N LYS A 82 -2.62 -4.11 5.88
CA LYS A 82 -2.10 -3.16 6.86
C LYS A 82 -3.10 -2.03 7.07
N ASN A 83 -3.25 -1.61 8.32
CA ASN A 83 -4.16 -0.51 8.66
C ASN A 83 -3.87 0.74 7.82
N SER A 84 -4.93 1.28 7.24
CA SER A 84 -4.88 2.54 6.49
C SER A 84 -4.43 3.64 7.43
N THR A 85 -3.25 4.19 7.16
CA THR A 85 -2.65 5.24 7.99
C THR A 85 -2.11 6.34 7.09
N LEU A 86 -2.32 7.58 7.49
CA LEU A 86 -1.73 8.76 6.85
C LEU A 86 -0.67 9.31 7.80
N LYS A 87 0.58 9.36 7.33
CA LYS A 87 1.72 9.89 8.09
C LYS A 87 2.30 11.08 7.35
N LEU A 88 2.28 12.24 8.01
CA LEU A 88 2.92 13.46 7.53
C LEU A 88 4.43 13.32 7.59
N LYS A 89 5.11 13.85 6.57
CA LYS A 89 6.57 13.94 6.51
C LYS A 89 7.03 15.22 7.19
N ARG A 90 8.33 15.29 7.51
CA ARG A 90 8.96 16.49 8.10
C ARG A 90 8.69 17.75 7.28
N ALA A 91 8.71 17.66 5.95
CA ALA A 91 8.40 18.78 5.06
C ALA A 91 7.00 19.38 5.31
N ALA A 92 5.99 18.53 5.54
CA ALA A 92 4.65 19.03 5.84
C ALA A 92 4.58 19.69 7.22
N TRP A 93 5.26 19.13 8.22
CA TRP A 93 5.37 19.76 9.53
C TRP A 93 6.07 21.12 9.48
N LEU A 94 7.15 21.24 8.70
CA LEU A 94 7.84 22.51 8.50
C LEU A 94 6.92 23.55 7.86
N LEU A 95 6.15 23.17 6.83
CA LEU A 95 5.18 24.07 6.19
C LEU A 95 4.07 24.53 7.15
N ILE A 96 3.58 23.62 8.02
CA ILE A 96 2.58 23.96 9.03
C ILE A 96 3.16 24.96 10.04
N ILE A 97 4.36 24.69 10.57
CA ILE A 97 5.03 25.56 11.53
C ILE A 97 5.34 26.93 10.91
N SER A 98 5.87 26.98 9.69
CA SER A 98 6.16 28.24 9.02
C SER A 98 4.88 29.05 8.78
N GLY A 99 3.77 28.38 8.40
CA GLY A 99 2.48 29.04 8.25
C GLY A 99 1.96 29.66 9.54
N LEU A 100 2.07 28.94 10.66
CA LEU A 100 1.67 29.44 11.98
C LEU A 100 2.47 30.68 12.41
N ILE A 101 3.78 30.68 12.16
CA ILE A 101 4.63 31.84 12.47
C ILE A 101 4.20 33.08 11.67
N VAL A 102 3.93 32.91 10.37
CA VAL A 102 3.49 34.03 9.51
C VAL A 102 2.16 34.61 9.98
N VAL A 103 1.20 33.75 10.36
CA VAL A 103 -0.11 34.19 10.89
C VAL A 103 0.04 34.89 12.24
N ALA A 104 0.91 34.38 13.13
CA ALA A 104 1.16 35.04 14.40
C ALA A 104 1.77 36.43 14.21
N LEU A 105 2.77 36.56 13.33
CA LEU A 105 3.42 37.83 13.03
C LEU A 105 2.45 38.84 12.39
N SER A 106 1.56 38.41 11.50
CA SER A 106 0.60 39.31 10.86
C SER A 106 -0.42 39.90 11.83
N ILE A 107 -0.67 39.24 12.96
CA ILE A 107 -1.55 39.75 14.03
C ILE A 107 -0.76 40.58 15.04
N ILE A 108 0.40 40.08 15.49
CA ILE A 108 1.18 40.72 16.57
C ILE A 108 1.73 42.07 16.13
N ILE A 109 2.29 42.17 14.91
CA ILE A 109 2.92 43.40 14.42
C ILE A 109 1.95 44.59 14.43
N PRO A 110 0.75 44.53 13.82
CA PRO A 110 -0.18 45.66 13.86
C PRO A 110 -0.72 45.95 15.26
N LEU A 111 -0.92 44.93 16.10
CA LEU A 111 -1.33 45.11 17.50
C LEU A 111 -0.30 45.89 18.32
N VAL A 112 0.99 45.63 18.09
CA VAL A 112 2.08 46.37 18.72
C VAL A 112 2.15 47.80 18.20
N LEU A 113 1.99 47.99 16.89
CA LEU A 113 1.98 49.33 16.27
C LEU A 113 0.79 50.20 16.71
N LEU A 114 -0.37 49.61 17.00
CA LEU A 114 -1.55 50.33 17.52
C LEU A 114 -1.43 50.72 19.00
N ARG A 115 -0.47 50.13 19.73
CA ARG A 115 -0.26 50.36 21.17
C ARG A 115 0.86 51.37 21.47
N GLN A 116 1.71 51.69 20.48
CA GLN A 116 2.71 52.77 20.55
C GLN A 116 2.09 54.09 20.10
#